data_AF-A0A7Y5JUD7-F1
#
_entry.id   AF-A0A7Y5JUD7-F1
#
_cell.length_a   1.000
_cell.length_b   1.000
_cell.length_c   1.000
_cell.angle_alpha   90.00
_cell.angle_beta   90.00
_cell.angle_gamma   90.00
#
_symmetry.space_group_name_H-M   'P 1'
#
loop_
_entity.id
_entity.type
_entity.pdbx_description
1 polymer ?
#
loop_
_entity_poly.entity_id
_entity_poly.type
_entity_poly.pdbx_seq_one_letter_code
_entity_poly.pdbx_strand_id
1 'polypeptide(L)'
;GRHESPGETRLAAVLRDLGVRTTPQVWIPTRQGAKRVDALLDEHPVVLEFDGAVKYRSPAGSRRPDDPAGNPLFEEKEREDAIRDEHFEVVRVVWRQLGDPGGIHRRILDAIARCTRRAA
;
A
#
# COMPACT_ATOMS: atom_id res chain seq x y z
N GLY A 1 12.89 9.16 12.04
CA GLY A 1 12.41 8.55 10.79
C GLY A 1 10.99 9.03 10.54
N ARG A 2 10.50 9.02 9.30
CA ARG A 2 9.13 9.44 8.95
C ARG A 2 8.10 8.29 9.04
N HIS A 3 8.50 7.10 9.49
CA HIS A 3 7.63 5.93 9.57
C HIS A 3 6.74 5.97 10.81
N GLU A 4 5.47 5.59 10.63
CA GLU A 4 4.44 5.66 11.68
C GLU A 4 4.30 4.34 12.43
N SER A 5 4.91 3.26 11.93
CA SER A 5 4.91 1.96 12.58
C SER A 5 6.27 1.22 12.54
N PRO A 6 6.51 0.26 13.46
CA PRO A 6 7.67 -0.62 13.39
C PRO A 6 7.71 -1.46 12.10
N GLY A 7 6.54 -1.77 11.54
CA GLY A 7 6.41 -2.52 10.31
C GLY A 7 6.87 -1.74 9.09
N GLU A 8 6.45 -0.47 8.97
CA GLU A 8 6.98 0.45 7.95
C GLU A 8 8.49 0.64 8.07
N THR A 9 8.99 0.78 9.31
CA THR A 9 10.44 0.92 9.55
C THR A 9 11.19 -0.32 9.07
N ARG A 10 10.67 -1.53 9.32
CA ARG A 10 11.25 -2.78 8.82
C ARG A 10 11.14 -2.89 7.31
N LEU A 11 9.99 -2.54 6.72
CA LEU A 11 9.82 -2.52 5.28
C LEU A 11 10.84 -1.58 4.63
N ALA A 12 11.04 -0.38 5.16
CA ALA A 12 12.03 0.57 4.67
C ALA A 12 13.46 0.03 4.74
N ALA A 13 13.80 -0.75 5.77
CA ALA A 13 15.09 -1.44 5.84
C ALA A 13 15.23 -2.50 4.73
N VAL A 14 14.21 -3.34 4.54
CA VAL A 14 14.19 -4.35 3.47
C VAL A 14 14.33 -3.71 2.09
N LEU A 15 13.61 -2.62 1.82
CA LEU A 15 13.68 -1.89 0.54
C LEU A 15 15.09 -1.32 0.30
N ARG A 16 15.71 -0.77 1.35
CA ARG A 16 17.09 -0.27 1.28
C ARG A 16 18.08 -1.37 0.96
N ASP A 17 17.97 -2.53 1.62
CA ASP A 17 18.84 -3.68 1.39
C ASP A 17 18.68 -4.25 -0.03
N LEU A 18 17.48 -4.13 -0.61
CA LEU A 18 17.18 -4.48 -1.99
C LEU A 18 17.63 -3.43 -3.02
N GLY A 19 18.12 -2.26 -2.58
CA GLY A 19 18.46 -1.14 -3.46
C GLY A 19 17.25 -0.43 -4.07
N VAL A 20 16.04 -0.65 -3.55
CA VAL A 20 14.81 0.00 -4.00
C VAL A 20 14.71 1.38 -3.36
N ARG A 21 14.70 2.43 -4.18
CA ARG A 21 14.61 3.82 -3.72
C ARG A 21 13.15 4.24 -3.58
N THR A 22 12.81 4.76 -2.41
CA THR A 22 11.45 5.19 -2.09
C THR A 22 11.44 6.44 -1.22
N THR A 23 10.43 7.28 -1.44
CA THR A 23 10.12 8.43 -0.61
C THR A 23 8.99 8.07 0.36
N PRO A 24 9.18 8.16 1.69
CA PRO A 24 8.14 7.82 2.66
C PRO A 24 7.12 8.94 2.85
N GLN A 25 5.90 8.56 3.26
CA GLN A 25 4.83 9.46 3.69
C GLN A 25 4.44 10.51 2.64
N VAL A 26 4.17 10.05 1.41
CA VAL A 26 3.81 10.92 0.29
C VAL A 26 2.30 11.12 0.23
N TRP A 27 1.87 12.34 -0.03
CA TRP A 27 0.47 12.65 -0.33
C TRP A 27 0.24 12.57 -1.84
N ILE A 28 -0.63 11.66 -2.26
CA ILE A 28 -1.09 11.50 -3.63
C ILE A 28 -2.36 12.34 -3.80
N PRO A 29 -2.35 13.40 -4.62
CA PRO A 29 -3.57 14.12 -4.96
C PRO A 29 -4.51 13.19 -5.72
N THR A 30 -5.76 13.09 -5.28
CA THR A 30 -6.78 12.32 -6.01
C THR A 30 -8.06 13.13 -6.18
N ARG A 31 -8.95 12.68 -7.07
CA ARG A 31 -10.31 13.26 -7.23
C ARG A 31 -11.13 13.27 -5.94
N GLN A 32 -10.82 12.38 -4.99
CA GLN A 32 -11.48 12.28 -3.68
C GLN A 32 -10.68 12.96 -2.55
N GLY A 33 -9.77 13.87 -2.89
CA GLY A 33 -8.86 14.53 -1.96
C GLY A 33 -7.58 13.74 -1.71
N ALA A 34 -6.54 14.42 -1.25
CA ALA A 34 -5.21 13.84 -1.10
C ALA A 34 -5.22 12.62 -0.15
N LYS A 35 -4.63 11.51 -0.61
CA LYS A 35 -4.46 10.27 0.17
C LYS A 35 -2.98 10.10 0.49
N ARG A 36 -2.65 9.80 1.74
CA ARG A 36 -1.26 9.55 2.15
C ARG A 36 -0.93 8.07 2.00
N VAL A 37 0.29 7.79 1.52
CA VAL A 37 0.83 6.43 1.38
C VAL A 37 2.12 6.28 2.19
N ASP A 38 2.41 5.07 2.67
CA ASP A 38 3.58 4.82 3.51
C ASP A 38 4.90 5.08 2.77
N ALA A 39 4.97 4.67 1.50
CA ALA A 39 6.10 4.95 0.63
C ALA A 39 5.70 5.00 -0.85
N LEU A 40 6.39 5.83 -1.63
CA LEU A 40 6.29 5.90 -3.09
C LEU A 40 7.64 5.54 -3.71
N LEU A 41 7.65 4.70 -4.76
CA LEU A 41 8.85 4.48 -5.57
C LEU A 41 9.27 5.78 -6.26
N ASP A 42 10.56 6.08 -6.21
CA ASP A 42 11.07 7.35 -6.74
C ASP A 42 10.97 7.45 -8.28
N GLU A 43 11.00 6.31 -8.97
CA GLU A 43 11.08 6.25 -10.44
C GLU A 43 9.79 5.78 -11.12
N HIS A 44 8.84 5.25 -10.34
CA HIS A 44 7.66 4.59 -10.87
C HIS A 44 6.42 4.95 -10.06
N PRO A 45 5.22 5.02 -10.67
CA PRO A 45 3.97 5.26 -9.94
C PRO A 45 3.53 3.99 -9.22
N VAL A 46 4.33 3.55 -8.25
CA VAL A 46 4.10 2.39 -7.41
C VAL A 46 4.21 2.82 -5.96
N VAL A 47 3.12 2.69 -5.22
CA VAL A 47 3.09 2.96 -3.78
C VAL A 47 3.23 1.66 -3.01
N LEU A 48 3.92 1.70 -1.87
CA LEU A 48 3.93 0.61 -0.90
C LEU A 48 3.14 1.01 0.34
N GLU A 49 2.40 0.05 0.88
CA GLU A 49 1.63 0.20 2.10
C GLU A 49 1.95 -0.99 3.01
N PHE A 50 2.28 -0.71 4.27
CA PHE A 50 2.48 -1.75 5.26
C PHE A 50 1.15 -2.01 5.98
N ASP A 51 0.63 -3.23 5.81
CA ASP A 51 -0.55 -3.66 6.54
C ASP A 51 -0.14 -4.45 7.79
N GLY A 52 -0.18 -3.73 8.92
CA GLY A 52 0.06 -4.31 10.24
C GLY A 52 -1.08 -5.19 10.75
N ALA A 53 -2.27 -5.14 10.12
CA ALA A 53 -3.45 -5.86 10.56
C ALA A 53 -3.45 -7.29 10.00
N VAL A 54 -2.79 -8.21 10.72
CA VAL A 54 -3.03 -9.66 10.55
C VAL A 54 -4.44 -10.08 11.02
N LYS A 55 -5.25 -9.16 11.57
CA LYS A 55 -6.55 -9.46 12.18
C LYS A 55 -7.65 -8.47 11.84
N TYR A 56 -8.29 -8.66 10.68
CA TYR A 56 -9.70 -8.36 10.51
C TYR A 56 -10.46 -9.61 10.03
N ARG A 57 -10.39 -10.69 10.82
CA ARG A 57 -11.60 -11.49 11.08
C ARG A 57 -12.15 -11.02 12.42
N SER A 58 -12.77 -9.84 12.46
CA SER A 58 -13.80 -9.63 13.47
C SER A 58 -15.06 -10.34 12.95
N PRO A 59 -15.79 -11.10 13.78
CA PRO A 59 -17.00 -11.79 13.34
C PRO A 59 -17.99 -10.74 12.87
N ALA A 60 -18.59 -10.97 11.69
CA ALA A 60 -19.82 -10.32 11.29
C ALA A 60 -20.86 -10.51 12.42
N GLY A 61 -20.98 -9.53 13.32
CA GLY A 61 -21.72 -9.75 14.55
C GLY A 61 -22.29 -8.51 15.24
N SER A 62 -22.10 -7.30 14.70
CA SER A 62 -22.71 -6.10 15.32
C SER A 62 -22.76 -4.88 14.40
N ARG A 63 -23.12 -5.04 13.13
CA ARG A 63 -23.62 -3.95 12.28
C ARG A 63 -24.47 -4.53 11.15
N ARG A 64 -25.47 -3.77 10.70
CA ARG A 64 -26.37 -4.23 9.64
C ARG A 64 -25.54 -4.55 8.38
N PRO A 65 -25.81 -5.67 7.68
CA PRO A 65 -25.08 -6.05 6.48
C PRO A 65 -25.12 -4.98 5.37
N ASP A 66 -26.07 -4.04 5.48
CA ASP A 66 -26.50 -3.16 4.40
C ASP A 66 -26.11 -1.68 4.65
N ASP A 67 -25.28 -1.39 5.67
CA ASP A 67 -24.76 -0.04 5.93
C ASP A 67 -23.27 0.07 5.53
N PRO A 68 -22.97 0.42 4.27
CA PRO A 68 -21.59 0.58 3.80
C PRO A 68 -20.91 1.82 4.39
N ALA A 69 -21.67 2.78 4.94
CA ALA A 69 -21.12 3.98 5.56
C ALA A 69 -20.54 3.63 6.94
N GLY A 70 -19.22 3.64 7.07
CA GLY A 70 -18.51 3.37 8.32
C GLY A 70 -18.03 1.92 8.49
N ASN A 71 -17.94 1.14 7.41
CA ASN A 71 -17.15 -0.09 7.39
C ASN A 71 -15.68 0.25 7.06
N PRO A 72 -14.71 0.02 7.96
CA PRO A 72 -13.30 0.32 7.72
C PRO A 72 -12.72 -0.37 6.47
N LEU A 73 -13.26 -1.53 6.10
CA LEU A 73 -12.85 -2.23 4.87
C LEU A 73 -13.33 -1.51 3.61
N PHE A 74 -14.51 -0.89 3.67
CA PHE A 74 -15.05 -0.12 2.57
C PHE A 74 -14.28 1.20 2.40
N GLU A 75 -13.99 1.88 3.50
CA GLU A 75 -13.16 3.10 3.50
C GLU A 75 -11.74 2.82 2.98
N GLU A 76 -11.13 1.70 3.38
CA GLU A 76 -9.82 1.30 2.90
C GLU A 76 -9.83 0.96 1.41
N LYS A 77 -10.92 0.33 0.93
CA LYS A 77 -11.11 0.05 -0.50
C LYS A 77 -11.25 1.35 -1.30
N GLU A 78 -12.12 2.26 -0.87
CA GLU A 78 -12.31 3.56 -1.54
C GLU A 78 -11.00 4.36 -1.58
N ARG A 79 -10.20 4.32 -0.50
CA ARG A 79 -8.87 4.95 -0.47
C ARG A 79 -7.95 4.35 -1.52
N GLU A 80 -7.88 3.03 -1.61
CA GLU A 80 -7.02 2.32 -2.54
C GLU A 80 -7.46 2.53 -4.00
N ASP A 81 -8.77 2.48 -4.26
CA ASP A 81 -9.34 2.71 -5.58
C ASP A 81 -9.08 4.17 -6.02
N ALA A 82 -9.22 5.16 -5.12
CA ALA A 82 -8.86 6.54 -5.43
C ALA A 82 -7.38 6.75 -5.77
N ILE A 83 -6.46 5.97 -5.19
CA ILE A 83 -5.03 6.01 -5.54
C ILE A 83 -4.79 5.35 -6.91
N ARG A 84 -5.46 4.22 -7.19
CA ARG A 84 -5.35 3.51 -8.46
C ARG A 84 -5.92 4.29 -9.64
N ASP A 85 -6.98 5.06 -9.41
CA ASP A 85 -7.58 5.94 -10.41
C ASP A 85 -6.59 7.01 -10.90
N GLU A 86 -5.62 7.39 -10.06
CA GLU A 86 -4.50 8.27 -10.42
C GLU A 86 -3.31 7.51 -11.05
N HIS A 87 -3.57 6.30 -11.56
CA HIS A 87 -2.63 5.42 -12.25
C HIS A 87 -1.47 4.86 -11.42
N PHE A 88 -1.56 4.95 -10.09
CA PHE A 88 -0.62 4.28 -9.20
C PHE A 88 -0.95 2.80 -9.04
N GLU A 89 0.09 1.96 -9.02
CA GLU A 89 -0.03 0.58 -8.55
C GLU A 89 0.24 0.51 -7.05
N VAL A 90 -0.51 -0.33 -6.34
CA VAL A 90 -0.40 -0.47 -4.88
C VAL A 90 0.21 -1.83 -4.53
N VAL A 91 1.31 -1.82 -3.77
CA VAL A 91 1.96 -3.02 -3.24
C VAL A 91 1.80 -3.06 -1.73
N ARG A 92 0.85 -3.86 -1.25
CA ARG A 92 0.71 -4.13 0.19
C ARG A 92 1.73 -5.15 0.67
N VAL A 93 2.34 -4.89 1.82
CA VAL A 93 3.25 -5.79 2.53
C VAL A 93 2.72 -6.06 3.93
N VAL A 94 2.61 -7.33 4.30
CA VAL A 94 2.22 -7.75 5.65
C VAL A 94 3.40 -8.29 6.44
N TRP A 95 3.25 -8.39 7.76
CA TRP A 95 4.28 -8.92 8.67
C TRP A 95 4.97 -10.20 8.17
N ARG A 96 4.20 -11.19 7.70
CA ARG A 96 4.74 -12.49 7.24
C ARG A 96 5.68 -12.35 6.04
N GLN A 97 5.53 -11.31 5.23
CA GLN A 97 6.32 -11.09 4.03
C GLN A 97 7.65 -10.39 4.31
N LEU A 98 7.81 -9.73 5.46
CA LEU A 98 9.08 -9.06 5.81
C LEU A 98 10.26 -10.02 5.93
N GLY A 99 10.00 -11.32 6.14
CA GLY A 99 11.02 -12.38 6.13
C GLY A 99 11.39 -12.90 4.74
N ASP A 100 10.74 -12.40 3.67
CA ASP A 100 11.00 -12.79 2.28
C ASP A 100 11.25 -11.54 1.40
N PRO A 101 12.46 -10.94 1.47
CA PRO A 101 12.81 -9.80 0.62
C PRO A 101 12.67 -10.09 -0.89
N GLY A 102 12.95 -11.32 -1.32
CA GLY A 102 12.83 -11.72 -2.72
C GLY A 102 11.38 -11.68 -3.22
N GLY A 103 10.44 -12.14 -2.41
CA GLY A 103 9.00 -12.05 -2.68
C GLY A 103 8.50 -10.61 -2.73
N ILE A 104 8.96 -9.74 -1.81
CA ILE A 104 8.64 -8.31 -1.85
C ILE A 104 9.17 -7.68 -3.14
N HIS A 105 10.43 -7.94 -3.49
CA HIS A 105 11.05 -7.40 -4.71
C HIS A 105 10.29 -7.83 -5.97
N ARG A 106 9.91 -9.11 -6.09
CA ARG A 106 9.12 -9.61 -7.22
C ARG A 106 7.80 -8.86 -7.37
N ARG A 107 7.06 -8.64 -6.28
CA ARG A 107 5.79 -7.91 -6.30
C ARG A 107 5.95 -6.47 -6.78
N ILE A 108 7.06 -5.81 -6.41
CA ILE A 108 7.39 -4.47 -6.87
C ILE A 108 7.66 -4.48 -8.38
N LEU A 109 8.49 -5.42 -8.88
CA LEU A 109 8.76 -5.55 -10.31
C LEU A 109 7.50 -5.83 -11.13
N ASP A 110 6.61 -6.68 -10.63
CA ASP A 110 5.34 -6.98 -11.29
C ASP A 110 4.43 -5.74 -11.33
N ALA A 111 4.45 -4.89 -10.30
CA ALA A 111 3.74 -3.62 -10.27
C ALA A 111 4.31 -2.63 -11.29
N ILE A 112 5.63 -2.47 -11.34
CA ILE A 112 6.30 -1.64 -12.35
C ILE A 112 5.91 -2.10 -13.75
N ALA A 113 5.95 -3.41 -14.02
CA ALA A 113 5.57 -3.96 -15.31
C ALA A 113 4.09 -3.68 -15.68
N ARG A 114 3.18 -3.60 -14.71
CA ARG A 114 1.79 -3.18 -14.94
C ARG A 114 1.71 -1.68 -15.28
N CYS A 115 2.47 -0.83 -14.60
CA CYS A 115 2.57 0.60 -14.94
C CYS A 115 3.04 0.78 -16.39
N THR A 116 4.14 0.11 -16.77
CA THR A 116 4.71 0.22 -18.12
C THR A 116 3.71 -0.23 -19.20
N ARG A 117 2.99 -1.33 -18.99
CA ARG A 117 1.98 -1.82 -19.95
C ARG A 117 0.78 -0.90 -20.10
N ARG A 118 0.43 -0.11 -19.08
CA ARG A 118 -0.69 0.85 -19.15
C ARG A 118 -0.31 2.14 -19.90
N ALA A 119 0.98 2.48 -19.92
CA ALA A 119 1.50 3.68 -20.57
C ALA A 119 1.86 3.47 -22.06
N ALA A 120 1.89 2.23 -22.54
CA ALA A 120 2.09 1.85 -23.93
C ALA A 120 0.76 1.77 -24.69
#